data_AF-A0A2X3JZA0-F1
#
_entry.id   AF-A0A2X3JZA0-F1
#
_cell.length_a   1.000
_cell.length_b   1.000
_cell.length_c   1.000
_cell.angle_alpha   90.00
_cell.angle_beta   90.00
_cell.angle_gamma   90.00
#
_symmetry.space_group_name_H-M   'P 1'
#
loop_
_entity.id
_entity.type
_entity.pdbx_description
1 polymer ?
#
loop_
_entity_poly.entity_id
_entity_poly.type
_entity_poly.pdbx_seq_one_letter_code
_entity_poly.pdbx_strand_id
1 'polypeptide(L)'
;MCANAARIARLSANNPLGFWVSSAMAGAYVGLGIILIFTLGNLLDPSVRPLVMGATFGIALTLVIIAGSELFTGHTMFLTFGVKAGSISHGQMWAILPQTWLGNLVGSVFVAMLYKLGRR
;
A
#
# COMPACT_ATOMS: atom_id res chain seq x y z
N MET A 1 -16.25 -1.70 8.21
CA MET A 1 -15.77 -0.80 7.13
C MET A 1 -15.83 0.67 7.55
N CYS A 2 -16.97 1.18 8.02
CA CYS A 2 -17.14 2.58 8.46
C CYS A 2 -16.21 2.96 9.63
N ALA A 3 -16.04 2.05 10.61
CA ALA A 3 -15.09 2.23 11.71
C ALA A 3 -13.63 2.41 11.22
N ASN A 4 -13.25 1.73 10.13
CA ASN A 4 -11.90 1.86 9.57
C ASN A 4 -11.74 3.22 8.87
N ALA A 5 -12.74 3.70 8.12
CA ALA A 5 -12.69 5.02 7.50
C ALA A 5 -12.51 6.15 8.53
N ALA A 6 -13.26 6.10 9.63
CA ALA A 6 -13.11 7.04 10.73
C ALA A 6 -11.73 6.92 11.42
N ARG A 7 -11.20 5.69 11.59
CA ARG A 7 -9.84 5.47 12.12
C ARG A 7 -8.78 6.10 11.21
N ILE A 8 -8.88 5.89 9.90
CA ILE A 8 -7.96 6.46 8.90
C ILE A 8 -7.98 7.99 8.96
N ALA A 9 -9.18 8.59 8.99
CA ALA A 9 -9.32 10.04 9.10
C ALA A 9 -8.74 10.61 10.40
N ARG A 10 -8.96 9.93 11.54
CA ARG A 10 -8.34 10.29 12.82
C ARG A 10 -6.82 10.16 12.80
N LEU A 11 -6.27 9.12 12.17
CA LEU A 11 -4.84 8.93 12.03
C LEU A 11 -4.21 10.06 11.21
N SER A 12 -4.80 10.39 10.05
CA SER A 12 -4.34 11.48 9.18
C SER A 12 -4.36 12.84 9.91
N ALA A 13 -5.41 13.13 10.69
CA ALA A 13 -5.54 14.40 11.39
C ALA A 13 -4.69 14.51 12.68
N ASN A 14 -4.68 13.46 13.50
CA ASN A 14 -4.14 13.54 14.86
C ASN A 14 -2.69 13.05 14.96
N ASN A 15 -2.24 12.21 14.02
CA ASN A 15 -0.87 11.72 13.98
C ASN A 15 -0.37 11.65 12.53
N PRO A 16 -0.11 12.82 11.89
CA PRO A 16 0.29 12.89 10.49
C PRO A 16 1.60 12.14 10.22
N LEU A 17 2.58 12.18 11.14
CA LEU A 17 3.82 11.41 10.99
C LEU A 17 3.54 9.90 10.95
N GLY A 18 2.71 9.38 11.87
CA GLY A 18 2.31 7.98 11.86
C GLY A 18 1.55 7.59 10.59
N PHE A 19 0.71 8.49 10.07
CA PHE A 19 0.02 8.29 8.80
C PHE A 19 1.01 8.15 7.63
N TRP A 20 1.94 9.09 7.48
CA TRP A 20 2.94 9.08 6.41
C TRP A 20 3.87 7.87 6.47
N VAL A 21 4.35 7.51 7.67
CA VAL A 21 5.17 6.31 7.89
C VAL A 21 4.39 5.05 7.50
N SER A 22 3.14 4.92 7.95
CA SER A 22 2.30 3.77 7.62
C SER A 22 1.97 3.69 6.12
N SER A 23 1.73 4.83 5.46
CA SER A 23 1.57 4.86 3.99
C SER A 23 2.86 4.50 3.25
N ALA A 24 4.03 4.95 3.73
CA ALA A 24 5.31 4.54 3.16
C ALA A 24 5.58 3.04 3.36
N MET A 25 5.24 2.48 4.52
CA MET A 25 5.34 1.04 4.77
C MET A 25 4.52 0.23 3.76
N ALA A 26 3.27 0.62 3.50
CA ALA A 26 2.42 -0.06 2.51
C ALA A 26 3.06 -0.08 1.11
N GLY A 27 3.62 1.05 0.66
CA GLY A 27 4.34 1.13 -0.61
C GLY A 27 5.59 0.24 -0.65
N ALA A 28 6.38 0.24 0.42
CA ALA A 28 7.56 -0.60 0.53
C ALA A 28 7.20 -2.10 0.54
N TYR A 29 6.15 -2.50 1.25
CA TYR A 29 5.67 -3.90 1.31
C TYR A 29 5.21 -4.42 -0.05
N VAL A 30 4.45 -3.61 -0.79
CA VAL A 30 4.07 -3.95 -2.16
C VAL A 30 5.31 -4.02 -3.05
N GLY A 31 6.24 -3.08 -2.91
CA GLY A 31 7.51 -3.06 -3.63
C GLY A 31 8.38 -4.29 -3.38
N LEU A 32 8.43 -4.82 -2.15
CA LEU A 32 9.11 -6.09 -1.84
C LEU A 32 8.48 -7.26 -2.58
N GLY A 33 7.14 -7.32 -2.63
CA GLY A 33 6.42 -8.30 -3.44
C GLY A 33 6.74 -8.20 -4.93
N ILE A 34 6.81 -6.97 -5.46
CA ILE A 34 7.22 -6.71 -6.85
C ILE A 34 8.65 -7.23 -7.10
N ILE A 35 9.61 -6.88 -6.22
CA ILE A 35 11.00 -7.35 -6.34
C ILE A 35 11.06 -8.88 -6.40
N LEU A 36 10.31 -9.57 -5.52
CA LEU A 36 10.24 -11.03 -5.49
C LEU A 36 9.74 -11.60 -6.83
N ILE A 37 8.56 -11.17 -7.29
CA ILE A 37 7.94 -11.76 -8.48
C ILE A 37 8.74 -11.46 -9.75
N PHE A 38 9.32 -10.26 -9.87
CA PHE A 38 10.16 -9.93 -11.02
C PHE A 38 11.48 -10.70 -11.00
N THR A 39 12.05 -10.97 -9.83
CA THR A 39 13.25 -11.80 -9.71
C THR A 39 12.97 -13.23 -10.13
N LEU A 40 11.87 -13.84 -9.67
CA LEU A 40 11.46 -15.19 -10.09
C LEU A 40 11.10 -15.23 -11.58
N GLY A 41 10.28 -14.28 -12.04
CA GLY A 41 9.82 -14.23 -13.43
C GLY A 41 10.95 -14.10 -14.45
N ASN A 42 12.02 -13.38 -14.10
CA ASN A 42 13.17 -13.21 -15.00
C ASN A 42 13.97 -14.50 -15.23
N LEU A 43 13.86 -15.49 -14.33
CA LEU A 43 14.55 -16.79 -14.43
C LEU A 43 13.69 -17.87 -15.11
N LEU A 44 12.41 -17.57 -15.38
CA LEU A 44 11.43 -18.53 -15.84
C LEU A 44 11.04 -18.32 -17.31
N ASP A 45 10.62 -19.41 -17.94
CA ASP A 45 10.03 -19.39 -19.28
C ASP A 45 8.77 -18.50 -19.31
N PRO A 46 8.56 -17.68 -20.37
CA PRO A 46 7.41 -16.77 -20.47
C PRO A 46 6.04 -17.44 -20.24
N SER A 47 5.87 -18.71 -20.65
CA SER A 47 4.61 -19.44 -20.52
C SER A 47 4.20 -19.70 -19.07
N VAL A 48 5.15 -19.82 -18.14
CA VAL A 48 4.88 -20.12 -16.72
C VAL A 48 4.95 -18.88 -15.82
N ARG A 49 5.43 -17.75 -16.33
CA ARG A 49 5.58 -16.50 -15.54
C ARG A 49 4.29 -16.05 -14.85
N PRO A 50 3.12 -15.97 -15.51
CA PRO A 50 1.90 -15.51 -14.83
C PRO A 50 1.51 -16.37 -13.64
N LEU A 51 1.68 -17.70 -13.78
CA LEU A 51 1.36 -18.65 -12.72
C LEU A 51 2.28 -18.46 -11.51
N VAL A 52 3.60 -18.46 -11.71
CA VAL A 52 4.56 -18.38 -10.59
C VAL A 52 4.59 -16.99 -9.97
N MET A 53 4.58 -15.93 -10.79
CA MET A 53 4.54 -14.56 -10.29
C MET A 53 3.23 -14.29 -9.53
N GLY A 54 2.09 -14.76 -10.05
CA GLY A 54 0.80 -14.63 -9.37
C GLY A 54 0.75 -15.40 -8.05
N ALA A 55 1.21 -16.65 -8.03
CA ALA A 55 1.22 -17.49 -6.84
C ALA A 55 2.10 -16.94 -5.71
N THR A 56 3.16 -16.21 -6.06
CA THR A 56 4.13 -15.67 -5.08
C THR A 56 3.87 -14.19 -4.71
N PHE A 57 3.01 -13.46 -5.44
CA PHE A 57 2.71 -12.06 -5.14
C PHE A 57 1.88 -11.86 -3.86
N GLY A 58 1.26 -12.92 -3.32
CA GLY A 58 0.39 -12.84 -2.14
C GLY A 58 1.03 -12.13 -0.94
N ILE A 59 2.35 -12.25 -0.79
CA ILE A 59 3.12 -11.59 0.29
C ILE A 59 2.92 -10.07 0.33
N ALA A 60 2.73 -9.42 -0.83
CA ALA A 60 2.55 -7.97 -0.91
C ALA A 60 1.36 -7.51 -0.06
N LEU A 61 0.19 -8.14 -0.26
CA LEU A 61 -1.02 -7.77 0.46
C LEU A 61 -1.05 -8.36 1.87
N THR A 62 -0.44 -9.53 2.09
CA THR A 62 -0.27 -10.11 3.43
C THR A 62 0.46 -9.16 4.37
N LEU A 63 1.59 -8.59 3.92
CA LEU A 63 2.34 -7.60 4.71
C LEU A 63 1.49 -6.35 4.96
N VAL A 64 0.78 -5.86 3.93
CA VAL A 64 -0.05 -4.65 4.09
C VAL A 64 -1.13 -4.83 5.16
N ILE A 65 -1.83 -5.95 5.15
CA ILE A 65 -2.97 -6.21 6.04
C ILE A 65 -2.50 -6.64 7.44
N ILE A 66 -1.57 -7.59 7.53
CA ILE A 66 -1.18 -8.19 8.81
C ILE A 66 -0.21 -7.29 9.58
N ALA A 67 0.76 -6.65 8.91
CA ALA A 67 1.65 -5.70 9.59
C ALA A 67 0.96 -4.35 9.87
N GLY A 68 -0.19 -4.10 9.23
CA GLY A 68 -1.04 -2.94 9.50
C GLY A 68 -0.51 -1.65 8.87
N SER A 69 -0.70 -1.49 7.56
CA SER A 69 -0.26 -0.30 6.81
C SER A 69 -1.37 0.35 5.99
N GLU A 70 -1.21 1.64 5.65
CA GLU A 70 -2.22 2.42 4.92
C GLU A 70 -1.99 2.35 3.40
N LEU A 71 -2.79 1.53 2.70
CA LEU A 71 -2.71 1.35 1.24
C LEU A 71 -3.80 2.13 0.50
N PHE A 72 -3.40 2.91 -0.50
CA PHE A 72 -4.29 3.75 -1.31
C PHE A 72 -5.43 2.97 -1.96
N THR A 73 -5.13 1.83 -2.59
CA THR A 73 -6.16 1.01 -3.27
C THR A 73 -7.14 0.38 -2.28
N GLY A 74 -6.74 0.16 -1.03
CA GLY A 74 -7.67 -0.21 0.04
C GLY A 74 -8.51 0.98 0.52
N HIS A 75 -7.92 2.18 0.57
CA HIS A 75 -8.59 3.40 0.98
C HIS A 75 -9.72 3.82 0.03
N THR A 76 -9.59 3.60 -1.27
CA THR A 76 -10.69 3.88 -2.22
C THR A 76 -11.97 3.14 -1.81
N MET A 77 -11.86 1.89 -1.37
CA MET A 77 -12.98 1.11 -0.84
C MET A 77 -13.42 1.62 0.54
N PHE A 78 -12.51 1.69 1.51
CA PHE A 78 -12.87 2.02 2.89
C PHE A 78 -13.47 3.43 3.03
N LEU A 79 -12.88 4.43 2.37
CA LEU A 79 -13.34 5.82 2.44
C LEU A 79 -14.66 6.01 1.69
N THR A 80 -14.86 5.35 0.54
CA THR A 80 -16.16 5.38 -0.16
C THR A 80 -17.30 4.85 0.72
N PHE A 81 -17.09 3.70 1.38
CA PHE A 81 -18.07 3.20 2.34
C PHE A 81 -18.22 4.10 3.56
N GLY A 82 -17.12 4.70 4.02
CA GLY A 82 -17.13 5.64 5.13
C GLY A 82 -17.98 6.89 4.87
N VAL A 83 -17.89 7.43 3.65
CA VAL A 83 -18.69 8.56 3.16
C VAL A 83 -20.16 8.17 3.04
N LYS A 84 -20.45 7.05 2.37
CA LYS A 84 -21.83 6.55 2.20
C LYS A 84 -22.52 6.26 3.54
N ALA A 85 -21.77 5.81 4.53
CA ALA A 85 -22.28 5.55 5.87
C ALA A 85 -22.29 6.77 6.81
N GLY A 86 -21.87 7.95 6.33
CA GLY A 86 -21.85 9.19 7.13
C GLY A 86 -20.78 9.23 8.23
N SER A 87 -19.81 8.31 8.24
CA SER A 87 -18.74 8.26 9.25
C SER A 87 -17.57 9.22 8.96
N ILE A 88 -17.42 9.65 7.71
CA ILE A 88 -16.48 10.69 7.26
C ILE A 88 -17.15 11.55 6.18
N SER A 89 -16.62 12.74 5.94
CA SER A 89 -17.08 13.63 4.87
C SER A 89 -16.40 13.34 3.53
N HIS A 90 -17.02 13.79 2.43
CA HIS A 90 -16.40 13.77 1.10
C HIS A 90 -15.06 14.54 1.08
N GLY A 91 -14.99 15.66 1.82
CA GLY A 91 -13.76 16.45 1.94
C GLY A 91 -12.63 15.66 2.61
N GLN A 92 -12.94 14.88 3.66
CA GLN A 92 -11.95 14.01 4.29
C GLN A 92 -11.45 12.93 3.31
N MET A 93 -12.35 12.30 2.55
CA MET A 93 -11.95 11.32 1.54
C MET A 93 -10.99 11.92 0.50
N TRP A 94 -11.33 13.06 -0.09
CA TRP A 94 -10.50 13.70 -1.11
C TRP A 94 -9.20 14.32 -0.58
N ALA A 95 -9.13 14.63 0.71
CA ALA A 95 -7.88 15.03 1.37
C ALA A 95 -6.96 13.85 1.67
N ILE A 96 -7.51 12.70 2.09
CA ILE A 96 -6.74 11.52 2.54
C ILE A 96 -6.17 10.75 1.33
N LEU A 97 -6.97 10.51 0.29
CA LEU A 97 -6.56 9.72 -0.88
C LEU A 97 -5.22 10.16 -1.51
N PRO A 98 -4.98 11.45 -1.82
CA PRO A 98 -3.69 11.89 -2.36
C PRO A 98 -2.55 11.75 -1.35
N GLN A 99 -2.80 11.93 -0.04
CA GLN A 99 -1.77 11.73 0.99
C GLN A 99 -1.33 10.25 1.03
N THR A 100 -2.28 9.31 1.06
CA THR A 100 -1.96 7.87 1.05
C THR A 100 -1.21 7.49 -0.22
N TRP A 101 -1.64 8.01 -1.38
CA TRP A 101 -0.97 7.75 -2.66
C TRP A 101 0.48 8.23 -2.65
N LEU A 102 0.72 9.47 -2.19
CA LEU A 102 2.07 10.02 -2.08
C LEU A 102 2.93 9.24 -1.09
N GLY A 103 2.37 8.82 0.05
CA GLY A 103 3.08 7.98 1.01
C GLY A 103 3.46 6.63 0.40
N ASN A 104 2.53 5.97 -0.31
CA ASN A 104 2.82 4.72 -1.02
C ASN A 104 3.91 4.90 -2.08
N LEU A 105 3.93 6.05 -2.79
CA LEU A 105 4.98 6.38 -3.74
C LEU A 105 6.35 6.51 -3.05
N VAL A 106 6.42 7.26 -1.94
CA VAL A 106 7.67 7.42 -1.15
C VAL A 106 8.22 6.06 -0.72
N GLY A 107 7.35 5.20 -0.17
CA GLY A 107 7.73 3.84 0.22
C GLY A 107 8.25 2.98 -0.94
N SER A 108 7.57 3.05 -2.08
CA SER A 108 7.95 2.33 -3.30
C SER A 108 9.32 2.77 -3.82
N VAL A 109 9.57 4.08 -3.87
CA VAL A 109 10.85 4.65 -4.30
C VAL A 109 11.96 4.30 -3.31
N PHE A 110 11.68 4.36 -2.01
CA PHE A 110 12.63 4.01 -0.96
C PHE A 110 13.13 2.57 -1.08
N VAL A 111 12.22 1.58 -1.19
CA VAL A 111 12.62 0.18 -1.31
C VAL A 111 13.35 -0.10 -2.63
N ALA A 112 12.96 0.57 -3.72
CA ALA A 112 13.67 0.47 -5.00
C ALA A 112 15.11 1.01 -4.91
N MET A 113 15.33 2.11 -4.18
CA MET A 113 16.68 2.66 -3.95
C MET A 113 17.52 1.71 -3.09
N LEU A 114 16.98 1.15 -2.02
CA LEU A 114 17.67 0.16 -1.18
C LEU A 114 18.09 -1.07 -2.01
N TYR A 115 17.18 -1.57 -2.83
CA TYR A 115 17.46 -2.70 -3.70
C TYR A 115 18.55 -2.40 -4.74
N LYS A 116 18.54 -1.20 -5.33
CA LYS A 116 19.59 -0.74 -6.24
C LYS A 116 20.94 -0.63 -5.52
N LEU A 117 20.96 -0.14 -4.28
CA LEU A 117 22.19 0.00 -3.50
C LEU A 117 22.77 -1.38 -3.11
N GLY A 118 21.92 -2.32 -2.68
CA GLY A 118 22.34 -3.67 -2.29
C GLY A 118 22.75 -4.58 -3.46
N ARG A 119 22.60 -4.12 -4.70
CA ARG A 119 23.07 -4.81 -5.93
C ARG A 119 24.42 -4.32 -6.44
N ARG A 120 25.03 -3.33 -5.78
CA ARG A 120 26.41 -2.91 -6.03
C ARG A 120 27.35 -3.77 -5.19
#